data_AF-A0A9P7V4N0-F1
#
_entry.id   AF-A0A9P7V4N0-F1
#
_cell.length_a   1.000
_cell.length_b   1.000
_cell.length_c   1.000
_cell.angle_alpha   90.00
_cell.angle_beta   90.00
_cell.angle_gamma   90.00
#
_symmetry.space_group_name_H-M   'P 1'
#
loop_
_entity.id
_entity.type
_entity.pdbx_description
1 polymer ?
#
loop_
_entity_poly.entity_id
_entity_poly.type
_entity_poly.pdbx_seq_one_letter_code
_entity_poly.pdbx_strand_id
1 'polypeptide(L)'
;MNLSTLSYRSRGLQKATEGTIDLLCSELLDIKFEENRAKHREWLDSLGDQGFEERIDVIAKRRKGEDPFKEIPIAILHPAFDRFLLGMHDPDLDIPPELYSEAVEFSSTCWQVFGSKNMDEPTKKAKKLQAIEKMLGYQLLKRTKEGAAFDGLLLVEGIYPALIFLSEDDIGVQLMGRCETLYSKCMRLASLDDVRKTISLPCFLVVVSGSHISVVGAACPSMHPSIEYLTGFYVCTSMPSDPGAVFENIAKLFACLRRSINVLTEYYKDLLSLLPCLPKRYLPLRNTFTTLDGQLKRINYSNLHMLGKNIWTGTVDTPDSSSVPVLVKFTRRYCAAAHNLLKSAGLAPKLYHYDFEPYQVEEDGNDVAPGLFYWRMIVMEYISNAVTLYDLTGTASDARQIAEHLRRAVDSLHMNNYVFGDLRPTNIMVQILEGKAHRHKGESEEEREIRVALVDFDWAGKDGKARYPSGISFGGTIAWPDGVKPRGLITKEHDLYWLRTWTDLLA
;
A
#
# COMPACT_ATOMS: atom_id res chain seq x y z
N MET A 1 9.53 26.81 -24.01
CA MET A 1 10.08 27.75 -23.00
C MET A 1 11.54 27.38 -22.74
N ASN A 2 12.43 28.37 -22.64
CA ASN A 2 13.88 28.27 -22.86
C ASN A 2 14.67 27.37 -21.89
N LEU A 3 15.63 26.62 -22.44
CA LEU A 3 16.63 25.74 -21.79
C LEU A 3 17.75 26.48 -21.02
N SER A 4 17.71 27.82 -20.94
CA SER A 4 18.79 28.64 -20.36
C SER A 4 18.69 28.88 -18.86
N THR A 5 17.57 28.51 -18.21
CA THR A 5 17.38 28.64 -16.75
C THR A 5 17.94 27.47 -15.92
N LEU A 6 18.34 26.37 -16.56
CA LEU A 6 18.88 25.19 -15.88
C LEU A 6 20.36 25.32 -15.48
N SER A 7 21.19 26.07 -16.22
CA SER A 7 22.64 26.17 -15.92
C SER A 7 22.97 27.10 -14.75
N TYR A 8 22.05 28.01 -14.37
CA TYR A 8 22.23 28.88 -13.20
C TYR A 8 21.93 28.17 -11.87
N ARG A 9 21.18 27.06 -11.89
CA ARG A 9 20.84 26.27 -10.69
C ARG A 9 21.99 25.37 -10.23
N SER A 10 22.83 24.86 -11.14
CA SER A 10 23.94 23.95 -10.78
C SER A 10 25.06 24.64 -9.98
N ARG A 11 25.35 25.93 -10.25
CA ARG A 11 26.31 26.71 -9.45
C ARG A 11 25.77 27.15 -8.08
N GLY A 12 24.45 27.14 -7.90
CA GLY A 12 23.80 27.39 -6.60
C GLY A 12 23.83 26.18 -5.66
N LEU A 13 23.77 24.96 -6.21
CA LEU A 13 23.80 23.72 -5.41
C LEU A 13 25.12 23.52 -4.63
N GLN A 14 26.26 23.89 -5.21
CA GLN A 14 27.58 23.69 -4.59
C GLN A 14 27.89 24.67 -3.43
N LYS A 15 27.20 25.81 -3.34
CA LYS A 15 27.35 26.76 -2.22
C LYS A 15 26.34 26.52 -1.10
N ALA A 16 25.29 25.74 -1.34
CA ALA A 16 24.27 25.43 -0.35
C ALA A 16 24.74 24.42 0.70
N THR A 17 25.63 23.49 0.36
CA THR A 17 26.01 22.37 1.23
C THR A 17 26.63 22.75 2.57
N GLU A 18 27.26 23.92 2.71
CA GLU A 18 27.81 24.40 4.00
C GLU A 18 26.83 25.26 4.81
N GLY A 19 25.81 25.84 4.18
CA GLY A 19 24.81 26.72 4.84
C GLY A 19 23.43 26.09 5.05
N THR A 20 23.15 24.93 4.46
CA THR A 20 21.80 24.34 4.48
C THR A 20 21.41 23.88 5.88
N ILE A 21 22.34 23.34 6.68
CA ILE A 21 22.02 22.87 8.04
C ILE A 21 21.67 24.02 8.98
N ASP A 22 22.36 25.16 8.93
CA ASP A 22 22.03 26.31 9.79
C ASP A 22 20.75 27.04 9.31
N LEU A 23 20.47 27.06 7.99
CA LEU A 23 19.23 27.57 7.43
C LEU A 23 18.02 26.68 7.81
N LEU A 24 18.20 25.36 7.72
CA LEU A 24 17.25 24.34 8.21
C LEU A 24 16.91 24.54 9.71
N CYS A 25 17.83 25.14 10.48
CA CYS A 25 17.68 25.38 11.92
C CYS A 25 16.91 26.65 12.27
N SER A 26 17.05 27.77 11.52
CA SER A 26 16.31 29.00 11.81
C SER A 26 14.84 28.87 11.40
N GLU A 27 14.56 28.20 10.28
CA GLU A 27 13.19 28.00 9.80
C GLU A 27 12.34 27.14 10.76
N LEU A 28 12.92 26.17 11.48
CA LEU A 28 12.18 25.38 12.47
C LEU A 28 11.60 26.20 13.64
N LEU A 29 12.24 27.33 13.98
CA LEU A 29 11.73 28.25 15.00
C LEU A 29 10.57 29.10 14.46
N ASP A 30 10.64 29.50 13.20
CA ASP A 30 9.60 30.28 12.50
C ASP A 30 8.38 29.42 12.11
N ILE A 31 8.58 28.13 11.78
CA ILE A 31 7.52 27.16 11.45
C ILE A 31 6.52 27.01 12.59
N LYS A 32 6.95 27.06 13.87
CA LYS A 32 6.03 27.04 15.03
C LYS A 32 5.05 28.23 15.02
N PHE A 33 5.46 29.36 14.46
CA PHE A 33 4.64 30.57 14.39
C PHE A 33 3.62 30.48 13.23
N GLU A 34 4.00 29.90 12.09
CA GLU A 34 3.12 29.70 10.94
C GLU A 34 2.15 28.50 11.08
N GLU A 35 2.51 27.46 11.84
CA GLU A 35 1.66 26.29 12.16
C GLU A 35 0.32 26.66 12.79
N ASN A 36 0.23 27.81 13.48
CA ASN A 36 -1.02 28.31 14.06
C ASN A 36 -1.94 29.02 13.05
N ARG A 37 -1.46 29.39 11.85
CA ARG A 37 -2.24 30.09 10.81
C ARG A 37 -2.70 29.20 9.65
N ALA A 38 -2.01 28.09 9.36
CA ALA A 38 -2.22 27.28 8.15
C ALA A 38 -3.25 26.14 8.30
N LYS A 39 -3.55 25.69 9.52
CA LYS A 39 -4.37 24.49 9.83
C LYS A 39 -5.77 24.46 9.22
N HIS A 40 -6.33 25.60 8.80
CA HIS A 40 -7.70 25.67 8.26
C HIS A 40 -7.81 25.66 6.72
N ARG A 41 -6.72 25.88 5.97
CA ARG A 41 -6.75 25.94 4.48
C ARG A 41 -6.21 24.67 3.79
N GLU A 42 -5.35 23.91 4.47
CA GLU A 42 -4.69 22.71 3.90
C GLU A 42 -5.58 21.46 3.90
N TRP A 43 -6.72 21.49 4.60
CA TRP A 43 -7.58 20.33 4.84
C TRP A 43 -8.48 19.96 3.65
N LEU A 44 -8.59 20.85 2.65
CA LEU A 44 -9.45 20.74 1.47
C LEU A 44 -8.67 20.59 0.14
N ASP A 45 -7.39 20.22 0.19
CA ASP A 45 -6.61 19.98 -1.01
C ASP A 45 -7.12 18.72 -1.73
N SER A 46 -8.07 18.91 -2.65
CA SER A 46 -8.63 17.87 -3.51
C SER A 46 -7.63 17.35 -4.55
N LEU A 47 -6.40 17.90 -4.58
CA LEU A 47 -5.34 17.54 -5.53
C LEU A 47 -5.81 17.48 -6.99
N GLY A 48 -6.83 18.30 -7.31
CA GLY A 48 -7.41 18.42 -8.65
C GLY A 48 -8.42 17.33 -9.04
N ASP A 49 -9.02 16.59 -8.10
CA ASP A 49 -10.20 15.75 -8.37
C ASP A 49 -11.46 16.43 -7.81
N GLN A 50 -12.18 17.16 -8.67
CA GLN A 50 -13.37 17.94 -8.27
C GLN A 50 -14.49 17.05 -7.72
N GLY A 51 -14.60 15.79 -8.18
CA GLY A 51 -15.64 14.87 -7.72
C GLY A 51 -15.27 14.10 -6.45
N PHE A 52 -13.98 14.07 -6.06
CA PHE A 52 -13.53 13.29 -4.90
C PHE A 52 -14.15 13.78 -3.59
N GLU A 53 -14.11 15.09 -3.35
CA GLU A 53 -14.63 15.68 -2.10
C GLU A 53 -16.17 15.65 -2.03
N GLU A 54 -16.86 15.39 -3.14
CA GLU A 54 -18.33 15.28 -3.19
C GLU A 54 -18.83 13.88 -2.81
N ARG A 55 -17.95 12.88 -2.73
CA ARG A 55 -18.35 11.51 -2.41
C ARG A 55 -18.83 11.40 -0.96
N ILE A 56 -19.91 10.65 -0.76
CA ILE A 56 -20.54 10.48 0.57
C ILE A 56 -19.56 9.87 1.59
N ASP A 57 -18.73 8.91 1.18
CA ASP A 57 -17.74 8.26 2.04
C ASP A 57 -16.59 9.23 2.44
N VAL A 58 -16.12 10.05 1.50
CA VAL A 58 -15.13 11.11 1.75
C VAL A 58 -15.71 12.15 2.71
N ILE A 59 -16.91 12.67 2.45
CA ILE A 59 -17.59 13.63 3.32
C ILE A 59 -17.76 13.06 4.74
N ALA A 60 -18.17 11.80 4.87
CA ALA A 60 -18.36 11.15 6.16
C ALA A 60 -17.04 11.05 6.95
N LYS A 61 -15.91 10.74 6.29
CA LYS A 61 -14.59 10.71 6.91
C LYS A 61 -14.10 12.08 7.32
N ARG A 62 -14.21 13.06 6.42
CA ARG A 62 -13.89 14.46 6.71
C ARG A 62 -14.66 14.92 7.95
N ARG A 63 -15.97 14.69 8.03
CA ARG A 63 -16.77 15.04 9.22
C ARG A 63 -16.26 14.45 10.55
N LYS A 64 -15.54 13.33 10.51
CA LYS A 64 -14.90 12.71 11.68
C LYS A 64 -13.49 13.25 11.98
N GLY A 65 -12.96 14.16 11.17
CA GLY A 65 -11.58 14.64 11.28
C GLY A 65 -10.56 13.71 10.63
N GLU A 66 -11.00 12.72 9.85
CA GLU A 66 -10.13 11.72 9.23
C GLU A 66 -9.69 12.14 7.83
N ASP A 67 -8.42 11.89 7.51
CA ASP A 67 -7.89 12.06 6.15
C ASP A 67 -8.10 10.76 5.35
N PRO A 68 -8.87 10.78 4.23
CA PRO A 68 -9.14 9.59 3.44
C PRO A 68 -7.88 8.97 2.82
N PHE A 69 -6.81 9.74 2.63
CA PHE A 69 -5.58 9.25 2.03
C PHE A 69 -4.68 8.49 3.01
N LYS A 70 -4.90 8.63 4.33
CA LYS A 70 -4.17 7.87 5.37
C LYS A 70 -4.48 6.38 5.38
N GLU A 71 -5.51 5.94 4.65
CA GLU A 71 -5.84 4.52 4.51
C GLU A 71 -5.06 3.82 3.40
N ILE A 72 -4.33 4.56 2.56
CA ILE A 72 -3.56 3.98 1.46
C ILE A 72 -2.26 3.41 2.02
N PRO A 73 -2.01 2.08 1.91
CA PRO A 73 -0.75 1.49 2.30
C PRO A 73 0.42 2.18 1.61
N ILE A 74 1.38 2.69 2.39
CA ILE A 74 2.55 3.39 1.83
C ILE A 74 3.35 2.53 0.84
N ALA A 75 3.31 1.20 0.99
CA ALA A 75 3.94 0.27 0.06
C ALA A 75 3.33 0.25 -1.34
N ILE A 76 2.08 0.71 -1.50
CA ILE A 76 1.47 0.93 -2.81
C ILE A 76 1.95 2.27 -3.41
N LEU A 77 2.23 3.26 -2.57
CA LEU A 77 2.71 4.58 -3.00
C LEU A 77 4.16 4.54 -3.50
N HIS A 78 5.00 3.66 -2.95
CA HIS A 78 6.40 3.54 -3.40
C HIS A 78 6.97 2.11 -3.27
N PRO A 79 7.65 1.58 -4.33
CA PRO A 79 8.15 0.21 -4.36
C PRO A 79 9.29 -0.07 -3.37
N ALA A 80 9.97 0.96 -2.84
CA ALA A 80 11.01 0.75 -1.82
C ALA A 80 10.43 0.06 -0.56
N PHE A 81 9.23 0.44 -0.14
CA PHE A 81 8.55 -0.19 1.00
C PHE A 81 8.02 -1.58 0.65
N ASP A 82 7.48 -1.76 -0.57
CA ASP A 82 7.01 -3.07 -1.04
C ASP A 82 8.15 -4.10 -1.08
N ARG A 83 9.32 -3.72 -1.62
CA ARG A 83 10.53 -4.56 -1.63
C ARG A 83 11.05 -4.86 -0.24
N PHE A 84 10.98 -3.89 0.67
CA PHE A 84 11.35 -4.10 2.07
C PHE A 84 10.48 -5.18 2.70
N LEU A 85 9.15 -5.05 2.56
CA LEU A 85 8.18 -6.01 3.09
C LEU A 85 8.32 -7.38 2.43
N LEU A 86 8.54 -7.44 1.11
CA LEU A 86 8.78 -8.70 0.41
C LEU A 86 9.97 -9.45 1.01
N GLY A 87 11.13 -8.78 1.14
CA GLY A 87 12.33 -9.40 1.70
C GLY A 87 12.17 -9.80 3.17
N MET A 88 11.47 -9.00 3.98
CA MET A 88 11.19 -9.37 5.38
C MET A 88 10.37 -10.65 5.50
N HIS A 89 9.50 -10.92 4.52
CA HIS A 89 8.66 -12.11 4.47
C HIS A 89 9.24 -13.26 3.63
N ASP A 90 10.43 -13.09 3.06
CA ASP A 90 11.14 -14.11 2.28
C ASP A 90 11.94 -15.02 3.22
N PRO A 91 11.57 -16.31 3.37
CA PRO A 91 12.32 -17.24 4.21
C PRO A 91 13.70 -17.56 3.66
N ASP A 92 13.91 -17.40 2.35
CA ASP A 92 15.11 -17.79 1.61
C ASP A 92 15.94 -16.56 1.19
N LEU A 93 15.72 -15.43 1.85
CA LEU A 93 16.43 -14.18 1.56
C LEU A 93 17.94 -14.40 1.69
N ASP A 94 18.67 -14.21 0.59
CA ASP A 94 20.12 -14.22 0.62
C ASP A 94 20.63 -13.02 1.43
N ILE A 95 21.29 -13.27 2.57
CA ILE A 95 21.83 -12.25 3.47
C ILE A 95 23.36 -12.28 3.39
N PRO A 96 24.02 -11.14 3.08
CA PRO A 96 25.47 -11.06 3.05
C PRO A 96 26.11 -11.53 4.38
N PRO A 97 27.10 -12.44 4.35
CA PRO A 97 27.71 -13.02 5.56
C PRO A 97 28.24 -11.99 6.56
N GLU A 98 28.77 -10.87 6.07
CA GLU A 98 29.26 -9.75 6.88
C GLU A 98 28.19 -9.18 7.83
N LEU A 99 26.92 -9.14 7.41
CA LEU A 99 25.83 -8.59 8.23
C LEU A 99 25.56 -9.44 9.47
N TYR A 100 25.87 -10.74 9.45
CA TYR A 100 25.75 -11.58 10.65
C TYR A 100 26.79 -11.19 11.70
N SER A 101 28.04 -10.95 11.27
CA SER A 101 29.10 -10.52 12.17
C SER A 101 28.79 -9.14 12.78
N GLU A 102 28.26 -8.23 11.97
CA GLU A 102 27.83 -6.91 12.42
C GLU A 102 26.60 -6.99 13.34
N ALA A 103 25.65 -7.90 13.08
CA ALA A 103 24.48 -8.12 13.92
C ALA A 103 24.85 -8.60 15.33
N VAL A 104 25.86 -9.45 15.47
CA VAL A 104 26.39 -9.90 16.77
C VAL A 104 26.98 -8.73 17.56
N GLU A 105 27.76 -7.87 16.89
CA GLU A 105 28.34 -6.67 17.50
C GLU A 105 27.26 -5.63 17.84
N PHE A 106 26.27 -5.46 16.97
CA PHE A 106 25.11 -4.61 17.20
C PHE A 106 24.34 -5.06 18.45
N SER A 107 24.03 -6.36 18.56
CA SER A 107 23.38 -6.94 19.74
C SER A 107 24.18 -6.71 21.03
N SER A 108 25.50 -6.91 20.95
CA SER A 108 26.40 -6.65 22.08
C SER A 108 26.38 -5.17 22.49
N THR A 109 26.35 -4.26 21.50
CA THR A 109 26.25 -2.82 21.73
C THR A 109 24.90 -2.44 22.35
N CYS A 110 23.80 -3.02 21.87
CA CYS A 110 22.47 -2.83 22.46
C CYS A 110 22.45 -3.21 23.94
N TRP A 111 23.04 -4.37 24.29
CA TRP A 111 23.11 -4.82 25.67
C TRP A 111 23.95 -3.89 26.57
N GLN A 112 25.12 -3.46 26.09
CA GLN A 112 26.05 -2.63 26.88
C GLN A 112 25.62 -1.17 27.02
N VAL A 113 25.00 -0.61 25.98
CA VAL A 113 24.79 0.84 25.85
C VAL A 113 23.33 1.20 26.06
N PHE A 114 22.39 0.47 25.45
CA PHE A 114 21.01 0.97 25.31
C PHE A 114 20.23 0.85 26.63
N GLY A 115 20.67 -0.01 27.56
CA GLY A 115 20.12 -0.15 28.92
C GLY A 115 21.02 0.38 30.05
N SER A 116 22.18 0.98 29.74
CA SER A 116 23.14 1.38 30.77
C SER A 116 22.65 2.59 31.58
N LYS A 117 22.60 2.47 32.91
CA LYS A 117 22.33 3.61 33.81
C LYS A 117 23.58 4.43 34.15
N ASN A 118 24.77 3.91 33.81
CA ASN A 118 26.06 4.47 34.22
C ASN A 118 26.74 5.28 33.10
N MET A 119 26.10 5.43 31.94
CA MET A 119 26.62 6.14 30.78
C MET A 119 25.77 7.40 30.54
N ASP A 120 26.43 8.53 30.25
CA ASP A 120 25.76 9.78 29.95
C ASP A 120 25.02 9.71 28.60
N GLU A 121 23.96 10.51 28.48
CA GLU A 121 23.06 10.45 27.32
C GLU A 121 23.72 10.83 25.99
N PRO A 122 24.60 11.86 25.92
CA PRO A 122 25.36 12.15 24.70
C PRO A 122 26.21 10.96 24.22
N THR A 123 26.94 10.31 25.12
CA THR A 123 27.76 9.14 24.79
C THR A 123 26.91 7.96 24.31
N LYS A 124 25.76 7.72 24.95
CA LYS A 124 24.81 6.68 24.51
C LYS A 124 24.31 6.94 23.10
N LYS A 125 23.85 8.16 22.82
CA LYS A 125 23.35 8.56 21.49
C LYS A 125 24.43 8.40 20.41
N ALA A 126 25.66 8.82 20.70
CA ALA A 126 26.78 8.67 19.76
C ALA A 126 27.06 7.19 19.42
N LYS A 127 27.08 6.31 20.44
CA LYS A 127 27.30 4.87 20.25
C LYS A 127 26.13 4.18 19.54
N LYS A 128 24.89 4.51 19.90
CA LYS A 128 23.66 4.06 19.20
C LYS A 128 23.75 4.37 17.71
N LEU A 129 24.07 5.61 17.40
CA LEU A 129 24.18 6.11 16.05
C LEU A 129 25.30 5.42 15.27
N GLN A 130 26.49 5.25 15.87
CA GLN A 130 27.59 4.52 15.25
C GLN A 130 27.21 3.07 14.92
N ALA A 131 26.49 2.39 15.82
CA ALA A 131 26.02 1.03 15.60
C ALA A 131 25.02 0.95 14.43
N ILE A 132 24.12 1.93 14.34
CA ILE A 132 23.15 2.04 13.24
C ILE A 132 23.85 2.36 11.92
N GLU A 133 24.79 3.32 11.90
CA GLU A 133 25.58 3.67 10.71
C GLU A 133 26.35 2.47 10.16
N LYS A 134 26.92 1.65 11.05
CA LYS A 134 27.61 0.41 10.69
C LYS A 134 26.67 -0.58 10.01
N MET A 135 25.56 -0.93 10.68
CA MET A 135 24.57 -1.87 10.11
C MET A 135 23.93 -1.37 8.80
N LEU A 136 23.73 -0.06 8.67
CA LEU A 136 23.19 0.55 7.45
C LEU A 136 24.24 0.61 6.33
N GLY A 137 25.52 0.72 6.65
CA GLY A 137 26.56 1.06 5.68
C GLY A 137 26.47 2.49 5.15
N TYR A 138 25.83 3.40 5.89
CA TYR A 138 25.71 4.83 5.57
C TYR A 138 26.14 5.69 6.75
N GLN A 139 26.80 6.81 6.45
CA GLN A 139 27.02 7.87 7.43
C GLN A 139 25.75 8.73 7.52
N LEU A 140 25.31 9.02 8.74
CA LEU A 140 24.12 9.83 8.98
C LEU A 140 24.52 11.21 9.47
N LEU A 141 23.81 12.23 9.01
CA LEU A 141 23.97 13.58 9.51
C LEU A 141 23.52 13.64 10.97
N LYS A 142 24.46 14.02 11.84
CA LYS A 142 24.24 14.20 13.28
C LYS A 142 24.09 15.69 13.54
N ARG A 143 23.06 16.12 14.28
CA ARG A 143 22.95 17.53 14.68
C ARG A 143 23.71 17.75 15.99
N THR A 144 24.48 18.84 16.05
CA THR A 144 25.45 19.14 17.12
C THR A 144 24.88 19.99 18.26
N LYS A 145 23.61 20.40 18.22
CA LYS A 145 22.97 21.20 19.28
C LYS A 145 21.78 20.48 19.91
N GLU A 146 21.63 20.65 21.22
CA GLU A 146 20.52 20.15 22.03
C GLU A 146 19.16 20.56 21.44
N GLY A 147 18.23 19.60 21.34
CA GLY A 147 16.88 19.82 20.80
C GLY A 147 16.68 19.43 19.33
N ALA A 148 17.60 18.69 18.72
CA ALA A 148 17.36 18.05 17.43
C ALA A 148 16.14 17.11 17.50
N ALA A 149 15.29 17.15 16.47
CA ALA A 149 14.11 16.31 16.40
C ALA A 149 14.42 14.85 15.95
N PHE A 150 15.62 14.60 15.41
CA PHE A 150 16.15 13.29 15.01
C PHE A 150 17.54 13.05 15.62
N ASP A 151 17.96 11.78 15.70
CA ASP A 151 19.31 11.39 16.11
C ASP A 151 20.24 11.12 14.92
N GLY A 152 19.70 10.79 13.75
CA GLY A 152 20.45 10.70 12.49
C GLY A 152 19.57 10.94 11.27
N LEU A 153 20.14 11.47 10.19
CA LEU A 153 19.42 11.76 8.95
C LEU A 153 20.25 11.40 7.72
N LEU A 154 19.66 10.64 6.79
CA LEU A 154 20.23 10.35 5.48
C LEU A 154 19.54 11.22 4.42
N LEU A 155 20.29 12.14 3.82
CA LEU A 155 19.83 12.98 2.71
C LEU A 155 20.44 12.51 1.39
N VAL A 156 19.59 12.43 0.36
CA VAL A 156 19.98 12.17 -1.03
C VAL A 156 20.05 13.51 -1.77
N GLU A 157 21.14 13.71 -2.51
CA GLU A 157 21.45 15.00 -3.15
C GLU A 157 21.50 16.20 -2.17
N GLY A 158 21.70 15.95 -0.87
CA GLY A 158 21.65 16.96 0.19
C GLY A 158 20.26 17.58 0.42
N ILE A 159 19.23 17.02 -0.22
CA ILE A 159 17.88 17.58 -0.29
C ILE A 159 16.89 16.54 0.22
N TYR A 160 16.75 15.38 -0.41
CA TYR A 160 15.63 14.48 -0.10
C TYR A 160 15.92 13.52 1.05
N PRO A 161 15.13 13.47 2.13
CA PRO A 161 15.35 12.53 3.21
C PRO A 161 14.94 11.11 2.80
N ALA A 162 15.90 10.18 2.85
CA ALA A 162 15.65 8.77 2.56
C ALA A 162 15.50 7.93 3.85
N LEU A 163 16.20 8.33 4.92
CA LEU A 163 16.13 7.66 6.22
C LEU A 163 16.25 8.66 7.36
N ILE A 164 15.46 8.47 8.41
CA ILE A 164 15.57 9.17 9.69
C ILE A 164 15.83 8.13 10.79
N PHE A 165 16.86 8.33 11.60
CA PHE A 165 17.11 7.55 12.80
C PHE A 165 16.62 8.29 14.04
N LEU A 166 15.87 7.58 14.88
CA LEU A 166 15.28 8.08 16.11
C LEU A 166 15.55 7.10 17.26
N SER A 167 16.19 7.60 18.32
CA SER A 167 16.39 6.90 19.58
C SER A 167 15.39 7.42 20.61
N GLU A 168 14.55 6.52 21.12
CA GLU A 168 13.49 6.83 22.08
C GLU A 168 13.69 6.06 23.38
N ASP A 169 13.19 6.64 24.48
CA ASP A 169 13.31 6.02 25.80
C ASP A 169 12.22 4.96 26.04
N ASP A 170 11.07 5.07 25.35
CA ASP A 170 9.92 4.21 25.56
C ASP A 170 9.10 3.96 24.28
N ILE A 171 8.50 2.78 24.19
CA ILE A 171 7.55 2.37 23.15
C ILE A 171 6.14 2.77 23.60
N GLY A 172 5.93 4.07 23.74
CA GLY A 172 4.66 4.64 24.18
C GLY A 172 3.67 4.90 23.03
N VAL A 173 2.40 5.11 23.37
CA VAL A 173 1.30 5.45 22.43
C VAL A 173 1.63 6.69 21.56
N GLN A 174 2.48 7.59 22.07
CA GLN A 174 2.86 8.83 21.40
C GLN A 174 3.97 8.67 20.34
N LEU A 175 4.60 7.49 20.25
CA LEU A 175 5.75 7.28 19.38
C LEU A 175 5.44 7.56 17.91
N MET A 176 4.29 7.10 17.42
CA MET A 176 3.87 7.34 16.05
C MET A 176 3.62 8.85 15.80
N GLY A 177 2.96 9.55 16.73
CA GLY A 177 2.78 11.00 16.61
C GLY A 177 4.12 11.77 16.55
N ARG A 178 5.14 11.30 17.27
CA ARG A 178 6.51 11.85 17.19
C ARG A 178 7.16 11.56 15.83
N CYS A 179 7.06 10.32 15.34
CA CYS A 179 7.54 9.94 14.01
C CYS A 179 6.90 10.80 12.91
N GLU A 180 5.58 11.00 12.96
CA GLU A 180 4.83 11.84 12.01
C GLU A 180 5.32 13.30 12.05
N THR A 181 5.46 13.85 13.26
CA THR A 181 5.95 15.23 13.47
C THR A 181 7.37 15.39 12.95
N LEU A 182 8.23 14.41 13.22
CA LEU A 182 9.62 14.42 12.81
C LEU A 182 9.76 14.36 11.29
N TYR A 183 9.12 13.39 10.67
CA TYR A 183 9.07 13.26 9.21
C TYR A 183 8.54 14.55 8.56
N SER A 184 7.44 15.12 9.06
CA SER A 184 6.87 16.37 8.54
C SER A 184 7.88 17.50 8.52
N LYS A 185 8.65 17.66 9.62
CA LYS A 185 9.69 18.68 9.74
C LYS A 185 10.79 18.43 8.74
N CYS A 186 11.34 17.21 8.68
CA CYS A 186 12.39 16.85 7.73
C CYS A 186 11.95 17.09 6.28
N MET A 187 10.72 16.77 5.90
CA MET A 187 10.24 16.96 4.53
C MET A 187 10.03 18.42 4.15
N ARG A 188 9.44 19.24 5.03
CA ARG A 188 9.26 20.69 4.79
C ARG A 188 10.58 21.39 4.50
N LEU A 189 11.55 21.03 5.31
CA LEU A 189 12.90 21.57 5.32
C LEU A 189 13.73 21.17 4.10
N ALA A 190 13.53 19.94 3.63
CA ALA A 190 14.45 19.31 2.72
C ALA A 190 13.86 19.12 1.31
N SER A 191 12.62 19.56 1.06
CA SER A 191 11.99 19.45 -0.27
C SER A 191 11.41 20.78 -0.75
N LEU A 192 11.61 21.08 -2.03
CA LEU A 192 11.03 22.26 -2.68
C LEU A 192 9.50 22.22 -2.60
N ASP A 193 8.87 23.36 -2.32
CA ASP A 193 7.40 23.49 -2.21
C ASP A 193 6.63 22.89 -3.38
N ASP A 194 7.15 23.05 -4.60
CA ASP A 194 6.52 22.48 -5.80
C ASP A 194 6.61 20.95 -5.81
N VAL A 195 7.75 20.37 -5.42
CA VAL A 195 7.94 18.91 -5.34
C VAL A 195 7.08 18.30 -4.23
N ARG A 196 6.99 18.98 -3.06
CA ARG A 196 6.16 18.55 -1.92
C ARG A 196 4.67 18.47 -2.28
N LYS A 197 4.21 19.27 -3.24
CA LYS A 197 2.82 19.26 -3.72
C LYS A 197 2.57 18.15 -4.74
N THR A 198 3.60 17.67 -5.43
CA THR A 198 3.44 16.72 -6.55
C THR A 198 3.61 15.26 -6.16
N ILE A 199 4.60 14.93 -5.32
CA ILE A 199 5.00 13.53 -5.03
C ILE A 199 4.85 13.16 -3.55
N SER A 200 4.92 11.86 -3.25
CA SER A 200 4.67 11.31 -1.92
C SER A 200 5.86 11.33 -0.96
N LEU A 201 7.06 11.73 -1.40
CA LEU A 201 8.26 11.89 -0.55
C LEU A 201 8.53 10.71 0.43
N PRO A 202 8.64 9.47 -0.08
CA PRO A 202 8.84 8.29 0.76
C PRO A 202 10.12 8.36 1.59
N CYS A 203 10.04 7.98 2.87
CA CYS A 203 11.17 7.95 3.80
C CYS A 203 11.04 6.76 4.76
N PHE A 204 12.17 6.12 5.08
CA PHE A 204 12.24 5.16 6.18
C PHE A 204 12.55 5.87 7.50
N LEU A 205 12.00 5.35 8.60
CA LEU A 205 12.36 5.74 9.95
C LEU A 205 12.82 4.50 10.70
N VAL A 206 14.05 4.54 11.22
CA VAL A 206 14.58 3.49 12.10
C VAL A 206 14.43 3.97 13.53
N VAL A 207 13.59 3.27 14.28
CA VAL A 207 13.29 3.60 15.67
C VAL A 207 13.94 2.58 16.57
N VAL A 208 14.81 3.05 17.46
CA VAL A 208 15.40 2.23 18.53
C VAL A 208 14.86 2.71 19.85
N SER A 209 14.23 1.81 20.61
CA SER A 209 13.75 2.10 21.96
C SER A 209 14.17 1.00 22.93
N GLY A 210 14.96 1.38 23.94
CA GLY A 210 15.65 0.42 24.79
C GLY A 210 16.44 -0.60 23.96
N SER A 211 16.21 -1.89 24.20
CA SER A 211 16.81 -3.00 23.43
C SER A 211 15.96 -3.47 22.24
N HIS A 212 15.06 -2.62 21.72
CA HIS A 212 14.19 -2.96 20.60
C HIS A 212 14.43 -2.05 19.40
N ILE A 213 14.21 -2.59 18.20
CA ILE A 213 14.26 -1.86 16.93
C ILE A 213 13.00 -2.09 16.12
N SER A 214 12.53 -1.06 15.44
CA SER A 214 11.45 -1.15 14.45
C SER A 214 11.75 -0.25 13.26
N VAL A 215 11.27 -0.65 12.08
CA VAL A 215 11.27 0.16 10.88
C VAL A 215 9.85 0.65 10.62
N VAL A 216 9.72 1.97 10.52
CA VAL A 216 8.51 2.68 10.14
C VAL A 216 8.73 3.26 8.75
N GLY A 217 7.71 3.24 7.89
CA GLY A 217 7.74 3.97 6.64
C GLY A 217 6.86 5.21 6.73
N ALA A 218 7.22 6.24 5.98
CA ALA A 218 6.48 7.49 5.92
C ALA A 218 6.36 7.99 4.48
N ALA A 219 5.21 8.56 4.14
CA ALA A 219 4.93 9.21 2.86
C ALA A 219 3.86 10.29 3.02
N CYS A 220 3.76 11.22 2.07
CA CYS A 220 2.76 12.27 1.98
C CYS A 220 1.80 12.01 0.81
N PRO A 221 0.79 11.12 0.93
CA PRO A 221 -0.26 11.03 -0.09
C PRO A 221 -1.18 12.27 -0.08
N SER A 222 -1.21 13.02 1.03
CA SER A 222 -1.90 14.30 1.18
C SER A 222 -0.97 15.32 1.85
N MET A 223 -1.50 16.46 2.31
CA MET A 223 -0.75 17.40 3.15
C MET A 223 -0.44 16.86 4.54
N HIS A 224 -1.12 15.78 4.96
CA HIS A 224 -0.82 15.06 6.19
C HIS A 224 0.00 13.81 5.87
N PRO A 225 1.11 13.56 6.58
CA PRO A 225 1.86 12.32 6.41
C PRO A 225 1.03 11.10 6.78
N SER A 226 1.26 10.03 6.02
CA SER A 226 0.91 8.66 6.40
C SER A 226 2.16 7.98 6.91
N ILE A 227 2.05 7.38 8.09
CA ILE A 227 3.13 6.62 8.72
C ILE A 227 2.62 5.23 9.08
N GLU A 228 3.42 4.21 8.82
CA GLU A 228 3.05 2.82 9.06
C GLU A 228 4.23 2.03 9.61
N TYR A 229 3.98 1.14 10.56
CA TYR A 229 4.96 0.14 10.95
C TYR A 229 5.17 -0.83 9.78
N LEU A 230 6.40 -0.90 9.27
CA LEU A 230 6.80 -1.92 8.31
C LEU A 230 7.28 -3.19 9.03
N THR A 231 7.76 -3.06 10.26
CA THR A 231 8.05 -4.18 11.16
C THR A 231 7.45 -3.92 12.54
N GLY A 232 7.18 -5.01 13.28
CA GLY A 232 7.04 -4.93 14.73
C GLY A 232 8.36 -4.50 15.40
N PHE A 233 8.35 -4.43 16.73
CA PHE A 233 9.57 -4.26 17.52
C PHE A 233 10.28 -5.60 17.67
N TYR A 234 11.48 -5.69 17.10
CA TYR A 234 12.37 -6.83 17.33
C TYR A 234 13.28 -6.57 18.50
N VAL A 235 13.51 -7.60 19.31
CA VAL A 235 14.51 -7.59 20.37
C VAL A 235 15.90 -7.65 19.73
N CYS A 236 16.77 -6.73 20.12
CA CYS A 236 18.13 -6.64 19.60
C CYS A 236 19.17 -7.40 20.43
N THR A 237 18.79 -7.92 21.61
CA THR A 237 19.72 -8.57 22.54
C THR A 237 19.48 -10.07 22.59
N SER A 238 20.52 -10.86 22.35
CA SER A 238 20.45 -12.32 22.47
C SER A 238 20.29 -12.77 23.93
N MET A 239 19.55 -13.86 24.12
CA MET A 239 19.39 -14.55 25.41
C MET A 239 20.08 -15.92 25.34
N PRO A 240 20.49 -16.52 26.48
CA PRO A 240 21.15 -17.83 26.46
C PRO A 240 20.38 -18.95 25.75
N SER A 241 19.04 -18.84 25.71
CA SER A 241 18.16 -19.80 25.04
C SER A 241 17.90 -19.48 23.55
N ASP A 242 18.41 -18.37 23.03
CA ASP A 242 18.23 -17.98 21.64
C ASP A 242 19.28 -18.68 20.76
N PRO A 243 18.87 -19.58 19.84
CA PRO A 243 19.79 -20.29 18.96
C PRO A 243 20.42 -19.41 17.86
N GLY A 244 20.24 -18.09 17.92
CA GLY A 244 20.77 -17.11 16.96
C GLY A 244 19.69 -16.40 16.15
N ALA A 245 18.41 -16.57 16.50
CA ALA A 245 17.29 -15.94 15.81
C ALA A 245 17.32 -14.41 15.90
N VAL A 246 17.85 -13.84 17.00
CA VAL A 246 18.07 -12.37 17.09
C VAL A 246 19.04 -11.90 16.02
N PHE A 247 20.15 -12.60 15.80
CA PHE A 247 21.15 -12.21 14.80
C PHE A 247 20.59 -12.34 13.38
N GLU A 248 19.86 -13.42 13.11
CA GLU A 248 19.14 -13.63 11.84
C GLU A 248 18.16 -12.48 11.56
N ASN A 249 17.31 -12.14 12.53
CA ASN A 249 16.31 -11.08 12.38
C ASN A 249 16.95 -9.69 12.18
N ILE A 250 18.02 -9.37 12.91
CA ILE A 250 18.75 -8.11 12.75
C ILE A 250 19.42 -8.06 11.36
N ALA A 251 20.15 -9.11 10.98
CA ALA A 251 20.85 -9.16 9.71
C ALA A 251 19.86 -9.06 8.53
N LYS A 252 18.73 -9.77 8.61
CA LYS A 252 17.62 -9.70 7.65
C LYS A 252 17.02 -8.31 7.56
N LEU A 253 16.71 -7.68 8.69
CA LEU A 253 16.13 -6.34 8.75
C LEU A 253 17.04 -5.32 8.05
N PHE A 254 18.34 -5.34 8.34
CA PHE A 254 19.29 -4.41 7.73
C PHE A 254 19.62 -4.77 6.28
N ALA A 255 19.64 -6.04 5.88
CA ALA A 255 19.77 -6.44 4.48
C ALA A 255 18.62 -5.88 3.63
N CYS A 256 17.38 -6.07 4.09
CA CYS A 256 16.18 -5.51 3.44
C CYS A 256 16.22 -3.99 3.41
N LEU A 257 16.57 -3.36 4.54
CA LEU A 257 16.61 -1.91 4.65
C LEU A 257 17.68 -1.29 3.73
N ARG A 258 18.88 -1.87 3.66
CA ARG A 258 19.96 -1.43 2.75
C ARG A 258 19.50 -1.48 1.29
N ARG A 259 18.90 -2.61 0.87
CA ARG A 259 18.37 -2.76 -0.48
C ARG A 259 17.30 -1.71 -0.79
N SER A 260 16.37 -1.47 0.14
CA SER A 260 15.29 -0.51 -0.07
C SER A 260 15.73 0.96 -0.02
N ILE A 261 16.73 1.30 0.81
CA ILE A 261 17.35 2.64 0.81
C ILE A 261 18.08 2.90 -0.51
N ASN A 262 18.74 1.89 -1.09
CA ASN A 262 19.36 2.03 -2.42
C ASN A 262 18.31 2.38 -3.48
N VAL A 263 17.18 1.66 -3.50
CA VAL A 263 16.05 1.94 -4.42
C VAL A 263 15.54 3.37 -4.25
N LEU A 264 15.40 3.81 -3.00
CA LEU A 264 14.94 5.16 -2.68
C LEU A 264 15.98 6.24 -3.06
N THR A 265 17.26 5.91 -2.92
CA THR A 265 18.38 6.78 -3.30
C THR A 265 18.44 6.98 -4.80
N GLU A 266 18.30 5.90 -5.58
CA GLU A 266 18.21 5.97 -7.04
C GLU A 266 17.00 6.80 -7.48
N TYR A 267 15.82 6.54 -6.89
CA TYR A 267 14.62 7.32 -7.15
C TYR A 267 14.83 8.83 -6.92
N TYR A 268 15.45 9.22 -5.80
CA TYR A 268 15.66 10.63 -5.48
C TYR A 268 16.73 11.30 -6.35
N LYS A 269 17.76 10.56 -6.80
CA LYS A 269 18.75 11.05 -7.76
C LYS A 269 18.09 11.37 -9.11
N ASP A 270 17.18 10.53 -9.56
CA ASP A 270 16.50 10.67 -10.85
C ASP A 270 15.23 11.53 -10.77
N LEU A 271 14.80 11.92 -9.56
CA LEU A 271 13.49 12.51 -9.29
C LEU A 271 13.13 13.66 -10.24
N LEU A 272 14.02 14.64 -10.42
CA LEU A 272 13.75 15.80 -11.27
C LEU A 272 13.46 15.42 -12.73
N SER A 273 14.09 14.35 -13.23
CA SER A 273 13.84 13.82 -14.56
C SER A 273 12.54 13.02 -14.65
N LEU A 274 12.16 12.38 -13.54
CA LEU A 274 10.95 11.57 -13.43
C LEU A 274 9.68 12.42 -13.21
N LEU A 275 9.78 13.60 -12.58
CA LEU A 275 8.64 14.46 -12.23
C LEU A 275 7.54 14.57 -13.32
N PRO A 276 7.85 14.77 -14.61
CA PRO A 276 6.82 14.88 -15.65
C PRO A 276 5.99 13.61 -15.89
N CYS A 277 6.52 12.43 -15.54
CA CYS A 277 5.86 11.14 -15.74
C CYS A 277 5.36 10.50 -14.44
N LEU A 278 5.62 11.12 -13.29
CA LEU A 278 5.18 10.60 -12.01
C LEU A 278 3.68 10.83 -11.84
N PRO A 279 2.96 9.83 -11.31
CA PRO A 279 1.56 10.01 -10.97
C PRO A 279 1.45 10.98 -9.76
N LYS A 280 0.25 11.50 -9.53
CA LYS A 280 -0.03 12.31 -8.33
C LYS A 280 0.34 11.54 -7.07
N ARG A 281 0.75 12.23 -6.01
CA ARG A 281 1.24 11.65 -4.74
C ARG A 281 0.35 10.61 -4.03
N TYR A 282 -0.98 10.60 -4.26
CA TYR A 282 -1.89 9.59 -3.70
C TYR A 282 -2.16 8.39 -4.63
N LEU A 283 -1.62 8.45 -5.85
CA LEU A 283 -1.77 7.39 -6.84
C LEU A 283 -0.58 6.42 -6.73
N PRO A 284 -0.77 5.13 -7.05
CA PRO A 284 0.31 4.16 -6.98
C PRO A 284 1.45 4.53 -7.93
N LEU A 285 2.70 4.45 -7.46
CA LEU A 285 3.85 4.67 -8.34
C LEU A 285 4.01 3.54 -9.37
N ARG A 286 3.65 2.31 -8.99
CA ARG A 286 3.68 1.16 -9.90
C ARG A 286 2.53 1.30 -10.90
N ASN A 287 2.85 1.72 -12.11
CA ASN A 287 1.90 2.03 -13.18
C ASN A 287 2.15 1.24 -14.47
N THR A 288 2.86 0.12 -14.39
CA THR A 288 3.11 -0.75 -15.55
C THR A 288 2.86 -2.20 -15.19
N PHE A 289 2.46 -2.99 -16.17
CA PHE A 289 2.28 -4.42 -16.05
C PHE A 289 2.52 -5.10 -17.40
N THR A 290 2.80 -6.39 -17.37
CA THR A 290 2.95 -7.21 -18.57
C THR A 290 1.67 -8.03 -18.77
N THR A 291 1.08 -7.92 -19.95
CA THR A 291 -0.10 -8.72 -20.31
C THR A 291 0.25 -10.19 -20.47
N LEU A 292 -0.76 -11.06 -20.52
CA LEU A 292 -0.56 -12.51 -20.68
C LEU A 292 0.14 -12.89 -22.01
N ASP A 293 0.04 -12.04 -23.03
CA ASP A 293 0.75 -12.17 -24.32
C ASP A 293 2.14 -11.50 -24.32
N GLY A 294 2.65 -11.08 -23.16
CA GLY A 294 4.00 -10.56 -22.99
C GLY A 294 4.20 -9.08 -23.33
N GLN A 295 3.13 -8.32 -23.59
CA GLN A 295 3.25 -6.89 -23.92
C GLN A 295 3.32 -6.05 -22.64
N LEU A 296 4.31 -5.16 -22.56
CA LEU A 296 4.38 -4.15 -21.52
C LEU A 296 3.31 -3.08 -21.76
N LYS A 297 2.45 -2.87 -20.76
CA LYS A 297 1.41 -1.84 -20.76
C LYS A 297 1.64 -0.85 -19.63
N ARG A 298 1.29 0.41 -19.89
CA ARG A 298 1.31 1.50 -18.92
C ARG A 298 -0.12 1.89 -18.56
N ILE A 299 -0.33 2.15 -17.28
CA ILE A 299 -1.58 2.60 -16.68
C ILE A 299 -1.47 4.11 -16.46
N ASN A 300 -2.42 4.85 -17.00
CA ASN A 300 -2.65 6.25 -16.70
C ASN A 300 -3.72 6.32 -15.61
N TYR A 301 -3.29 6.41 -14.35
CA TYR A 301 -4.21 6.51 -13.21
C TYR A 301 -5.01 7.80 -13.26
N SER A 302 -6.32 7.70 -13.02
CA SER A 302 -7.19 8.87 -12.86
C SER A 302 -7.40 9.16 -11.39
N ASN A 303 -8.13 8.29 -10.68
CA ASN A 303 -8.64 8.57 -9.35
C ASN A 303 -8.57 7.35 -8.43
N LEU A 304 -8.59 7.61 -7.12
CA LEU A 304 -8.83 6.59 -6.10
C LEU A 304 -10.33 6.26 -6.11
N HIS A 305 -10.69 5.06 -6.57
CA HIS A 305 -12.07 4.67 -6.78
C HIS A 305 -12.78 4.33 -5.47
N MET A 306 -12.15 3.55 -4.59
CA MET A 306 -12.77 3.09 -3.35
C MET A 306 -11.80 3.17 -2.18
N LEU A 307 -12.17 3.95 -1.15
CA LEU A 307 -11.42 4.05 0.10
C LEU A 307 -11.39 2.69 0.82
N GLY A 308 -10.27 2.37 1.47
CA GLY A 308 -10.08 1.11 2.21
C GLY A 308 -9.98 -0.18 1.39
N LYS A 309 -10.40 -0.21 0.11
CA LYS A 309 -10.27 -1.39 -0.77
C LYS A 309 -9.04 -1.37 -1.69
N ASN A 310 -8.27 -0.27 -1.69
CA ASN A 310 -7.09 -0.10 -2.53
C ASN A 310 -7.41 -0.31 -4.02
N ILE A 311 -8.45 0.38 -4.51
CA ILE A 311 -8.90 0.31 -5.90
C ILE A 311 -8.78 1.69 -6.55
N TRP A 312 -8.11 1.75 -7.70
CA TRP A 312 -7.96 2.94 -8.54
C TRP A 312 -8.57 2.72 -9.91
N THR A 313 -9.10 3.79 -10.51
CA THR A 313 -9.44 3.82 -11.93
C THR A 313 -8.26 4.33 -12.74
N GLY A 314 -8.18 3.91 -13.99
CA GLY A 314 -7.23 4.47 -14.95
C GLY A 314 -7.57 4.05 -16.37
N THR A 315 -6.67 4.35 -17.29
CA THR A 315 -6.74 3.87 -18.67
C THR A 315 -5.45 3.19 -19.09
N VAL A 316 -5.53 2.30 -20.06
CA VAL A 316 -4.39 1.66 -20.71
C VAL A 316 -4.47 1.94 -22.20
N ASP A 317 -3.37 2.44 -22.76
CA ASP A 317 -3.31 2.76 -24.18
C ASP A 317 -3.29 1.49 -25.04
N THR A 318 -4.07 1.53 -26.12
CA THR A 318 -4.14 0.45 -27.12
C THR A 318 -3.38 0.85 -28.40
N PRO A 319 -2.98 -0.14 -29.23
CA PRO A 319 -2.19 0.12 -30.44
C PRO A 319 -2.84 1.09 -31.44
N ASP A 320 -4.17 1.18 -31.42
CA ASP A 320 -4.97 2.07 -32.25
C ASP A 320 -5.07 3.51 -31.71
N SER A 321 -4.24 3.88 -30.73
CA SER A 321 -4.26 5.18 -30.04
C SER A 321 -5.56 5.48 -29.30
N SER A 322 -6.43 4.48 -29.10
CA SER A 322 -7.52 4.56 -28.13
C SER A 322 -7.02 4.20 -26.73
N SER A 323 -7.87 4.36 -25.72
CA SER A 323 -7.53 3.99 -24.34
C SER A 323 -8.69 3.21 -23.74
N VAL A 324 -8.36 2.11 -23.07
CA VAL A 324 -9.36 1.23 -22.44
C VAL A 324 -9.42 1.56 -20.95
N PRO A 325 -10.62 1.83 -20.39
CA PRO A 325 -10.77 2.05 -18.97
C PRO A 325 -10.52 0.76 -18.19
N VAL A 326 -9.76 0.88 -17.10
CA VAL A 326 -9.38 -0.23 -16.23
C VAL A 326 -9.60 0.10 -14.76
N LEU A 327 -9.84 -0.94 -13.97
CA LEU A 327 -9.72 -0.92 -12.52
C LEU A 327 -8.42 -1.61 -12.12
N VAL A 328 -7.70 -0.99 -11.19
CA VAL A 328 -6.48 -1.52 -10.62
C VAL A 328 -6.69 -1.70 -9.13
N LYS A 329 -6.59 -2.94 -8.67
CA LYS A 329 -6.66 -3.30 -7.25
C LYS A 329 -5.29 -3.73 -6.76
N PHE A 330 -4.94 -3.32 -5.55
CA PHE A 330 -3.79 -3.86 -4.83
C PHE A 330 -4.25 -4.71 -3.66
N THR A 331 -3.85 -5.98 -3.63
CA THR A 331 -4.25 -6.92 -2.57
C THR A 331 -3.13 -7.89 -2.19
N ARG A 332 -3.29 -8.57 -1.06
CA ARG A 332 -2.33 -9.57 -0.56
C ARG A 332 -2.63 -10.97 -1.07
N ARG A 333 -3.87 -11.24 -1.46
CA ARG A 333 -4.34 -12.53 -1.95
C ARG A 333 -5.38 -12.33 -3.04
N TYR A 334 -5.34 -13.17 -4.07
CA TYR A 334 -6.30 -13.10 -5.16
C TYR A 334 -6.41 -14.43 -5.88
N CYS A 335 -7.63 -14.96 -6.01
CA CYS A 335 -7.84 -16.20 -6.75
C CYS A 335 -8.11 -15.93 -8.24
N ALA A 336 -7.03 -15.73 -9.01
CA ALA A 336 -7.13 -15.52 -10.45
C ALA A 336 -7.78 -16.71 -11.19
N ALA A 337 -7.60 -17.94 -10.70
CA ALA A 337 -8.21 -19.13 -11.29
C ALA A 337 -9.76 -19.11 -11.19
N ALA A 338 -10.30 -18.81 -10.01
CA ALA A 338 -11.75 -18.65 -9.81
C ALA A 338 -12.31 -17.47 -10.63
N HIS A 339 -11.57 -16.36 -10.69
CA HIS A 339 -11.93 -15.23 -11.55
C HIS A 339 -12.00 -15.64 -13.02
N ASN A 340 -10.95 -16.25 -13.57
CA ASN A 340 -10.89 -16.66 -14.97
C ASN A 340 -11.99 -17.67 -15.34
N LEU A 341 -12.34 -18.56 -14.42
CA LEU A 341 -13.45 -19.50 -14.58
C LEU A 341 -14.78 -18.75 -14.78
N LEU A 342 -15.10 -17.81 -13.89
CA LEU A 342 -16.33 -17.03 -14.01
C LEU A 342 -16.30 -16.06 -15.19
N LYS A 343 -15.14 -15.48 -15.50
CA LYS A 343 -14.96 -14.65 -16.70
C LYS A 343 -15.27 -15.43 -17.97
N SER A 344 -14.90 -16.71 -18.01
CA SER A 344 -15.17 -17.58 -19.17
C SER A 344 -16.66 -17.90 -19.32
N ALA A 345 -17.41 -17.87 -18.22
CA ALA A 345 -18.87 -17.98 -18.20
C ALA A 345 -19.61 -16.64 -18.38
N GLY A 346 -18.89 -15.51 -18.56
CA GLY A 346 -19.48 -14.18 -18.65
C GLY A 346 -19.96 -13.60 -17.31
N LEU A 347 -19.53 -14.18 -16.18
CA LEU A 347 -20.00 -13.89 -14.81
C LEU A 347 -18.94 -13.19 -13.95
N ALA A 348 -17.86 -12.71 -14.56
CA ALA A 348 -16.86 -11.84 -13.93
C ALA A 348 -16.30 -10.85 -14.97
N PRO A 349 -15.69 -9.73 -14.54
CA PRO A 349 -15.04 -8.79 -15.44
C PRO A 349 -13.89 -9.46 -16.22
N LYS A 350 -13.44 -8.84 -17.32
CA LYS A 350 -12.20 -9.27 -17.97
C LYS A 350 -11.01 -9.00 -17.05
N LEU A 351 -10.19 -10.01 -16.81
CA LEU A 351 -8.90 -9.88 -16.11
C LEU A 351 -7.79 -9.59 -17.14
N TYR A 352 -7.17 -8.42 -17.05
CA TYR A 352 -6.06 -8.02 -17.93
C TYR A 352 -4.69 -8.48 -17.39
N HIS A 353 -4.53 -8.44 -16.07
CA HIS A 353 -3.28 -8.81 -15.40
C HIS A 353 -3.52 -9.16 -13.94
N TYR A 354 -2.69 -10.05 -13.41
CA TYR A 354 -2.55 -10.32 -11.98
C TYR A 354 -1.09 -10.68 -11.67
N ASP A 355 -0.55 -10.16 -10.57
CA ASP A 355 0.72 -10.66 -10.04
C ASP A 355 0.53 -12.05 -9.40
N PHE A 356 1.50 -12.94 -9.62
CA PHE A 356 1.54 -14.28 -9.04
C PHE A 356 1.76 -14.26 -7.52
N GLU A 357 1.47 -15.39 -6.87
CA GLU A 357 1.77 -15.54 -5.45
C GLU A 357 3.29 -15.55 -5.20
N PRO A 358 3.78 -14.87 -4.16
CA PRO A 358 5.19 -14.87 -3.79
C PRO A 358 5.81 -16.25 -3.56
N TYR A 359 5.01 -17.27 -3.20
CA TYR A 359 5.51 -18.57 -2.73
C TYR A 359 4.58 -19.77 -3.04
N GLN A 360 3.86 -19.77 -4.17
CA GLN A 360 3.18 -21.00 -4.60
C GLN A 360 4.06 -21.79 -5.56
N VAL A 361 4.53 -22.95 -5.08
CA VAL A 361 4.85 -24.08 -5.95
C VAL A 361 3.49 -24.69 -6.33
N GLU A 362 3.17 -24.81 -7.63
CA GLU A 362 2.03 -25.63 -8.01
C GLU A 362 2.27 -27.08 -7.55
N GLU A 363 1.22 -27.82 -7.20
CA GLU A 363 1.32 -29.25 -6.84
C GLU A 363 1.94 -30.11 -7.96
N ASP A 364 2.07 -29.56 -9.17
CA ASP A 364 2.61 -30.21 -10.37
C ASP A 364 4.14 -30.07 -10.54
N GLY A 365 4.86 -29.49 -9.57
CA GLY A 365 6.33 -29.53 -9.53
C GLY A 365 7.04 -28.66 -10.58
N ASN A 366 6.34 -27.76 -11.26
CA ASN A 366 6.95 -26.73 -12.08
C ASN A 366 7.34 -25.53 -11.19
N ASP A 367 8.59 -25.10 -11.30
CA ASP A 367 9.10 -23.87 -10.67
C ASP A 367 8.28 -22.67 -11.16
N VAL A 368 7.31 -22.24 -10.36
CA VAL A 368 6.72 -20.91 -10.51
C VAL A 368 7.69 -19.94 -9.85
N ALA A 369 8.19 -18.97 -10.62
CA ALA A 369 9.02 -17.92 -10.07
C ALA A 369 8.29 -17.25 -8.89
N PRO A 370 8.97 -17.04 -7.73
CA PRO A 370 8.35 -16.38 -6.60
C PRO A 370 7.80 -15.02 -7.03
N GLY A 371 6.53 -14.76 -6.71
CA GLY A 371 5.91 -13.45 -6.93
C GLY A 371 6.80 -12.30 -6.40
N LEU A 372 7.02 -11.32 -7.27
CA LEU A 372 8.05 -10.28 -7.12
C LEU A 372 7.62 -9.09 -6.23
N PHE A 373 6.42 -9.14 -5.66
CA PHE A 373 5.81 -8.01 -4.98
C PHE A 373 5.05 -8.43 -3.73
N TYR A 374 5.12 -7.60 -2.68
CA TYR A 374 4.35 -7.81 -1.47
C TYR A 374 2.87 -7.47 -1.74
N TRP A 375 2.57 -6.30 -2.27
CA TRP A 375 1.22 -5.96 -2.76
C TRP A 375 1.05 -6.37 -4.21
N ARG A 376 0.06 -7.23 -4.49
CA ARG A 376 -0.21 -7.74 -5.84
C ARG A 376 -1.09 -6.78 -6.62
N MET A 377 -0.70 -6.46 -7.84
CA MET A 377 -1.51 -5.67 -8.78
C MET A 377 -2.47 -6.60 -9.50
N ILE A 378 -3.75 -6.27 -9.46
CA ILE A 378 -4.79 -6.88 -10.27
C ILE A 378 -5.35 -5.80 -11.20
N VAL A 379 -5.25 -5.98 -12.50
CA VAL A 379 -5.81 -5.06 -13.51
C VAL A 379 -6.99 -5.76 -14.18
N MET A 380 -8.17 -5.15 -14.10
CA MET A 380 -9.41 -5.72 -14.62
C MET A 380 -10.27 -4.68 -15.35
N GLU A 381 -11.28 -5.15 -16.07
CA GLU A 381 -12.27 -4.32 -16.74
C GLU A 381 -13.01 -3.40 -15.76
N TYR A 382 -13.09 -2.12 -16.14
CA TYR A 382 -14.04 -1.19 -15.53
C TYR A 382 -15.41 -1.37 -16.20
N ILE A 383 -16.39 -1.91 -15.46
CA ILE A 383 -17.75 -2.11 -15.97
C ILE A 383 -18.52 -0.79 -15.85
N SER A 384 -18.51 0.00 -16.93
CA SER A 384 -19.21 1.29 -16.98
C SER A 384 -20.70 1.14 -16.71
N ASN A 385 -21.27 2.07 -15.94
CA ASN A 385 -22.70 2.13 -15.58
C ASN A 385 -23.22 0.90 -14.80
N ALA A 386 -22.33 0.10 -14.22
CA ALA A 386 -22.73 -0.95 -13.28
C ALA A 386 -22.92 -0.37 -11.88
N VAL A 387 -23.90 -0.89 -11.16
CA VAL A 387 -24.13 -0.63 -9.73
C VAL A 387 -23.90 -1.91 -8.94
N THR A 388 -23.66 -1.79 -7.64
CA THR A 388 -23.67 -2.97 -6.77
C THR A 388 -25.09 -3.46 -6.56
N LEU A 389 -25.27 -4.74 -6.22
CA LEU A 389 -26.59 -5.26 -5.84
C LEU A 389 -27.17 -4.51 -4.62
N TYR A 390 -26.31 -3.98 -3.75
CA TYR A 390 -26.73 -3.17 -2.60
C TYR A 390 -27.44 -1.86 -3.01
N ASP A 391 -26.98 -1.23 -4.09
CA ASP A 391 -27.48 0.06 -4.57
C ASP A 391 -28.56 -0.08 -5.66
N LEU A 392 -28.84 -1.31 -6.11
CA LEU A 392 -29.73 -1.56 -7.23
C LEU A 392 -31.19 -1.31 -6.87
N THR A 393 -31.85 -0.46 -7.66
CA THR A 393 -33.31 -0.36 -7.72
C THR A 393 -33.80 -1.10 -8.97
N GLY A 394 -34.27 -2.34 -8.77
CA GLY A 394 -34.62 -3.26 -9.85
C GLY A 394 -36.11 -3.63 -9.91
N THR A 395 -36.49 -4.28 -11.00
CA THR A 395 -37.80 -4.93 -11.17
C THR A 395 -37.75 -6.39 -10.72
N ALA A 396 -38.91 -7.05 -10.63
CA ALA A 396 -38.98 -8.51 -10.39
C ALA A 396 -38.30 -9.32 -11.51
N SER A 397 -38.26 -8.79 -12.74
CA SER A 397 -37.55 -9.43 -13.86
C SER A 397 -36.03 -9.36 -13.65
N ASP A 398 -35.50 -8.19 -13.25
CA ASP A 398 -34.07 -8.04 -12.92
C ASP A 398 -33.68 -9.03 -11.81
N ALA A 399 -34.51 -9.11 -10.76
CA ALA A 399 -34.29 -9.98 -9.61
C ALA A 399 -34.17 -11.47 -9.99
N ARG A 400 -35.04 -11.93 -10.91
CA ARG A 400 -35.01 -13.30 -11.45
C ARG A 400 -33.74 -13.58 -12.25
N GLN A 401 -33.36 -12.66 -13.15
CA GLN A 401 -32.14 -12.80 -13.94
C GLN A 401 -30.89 -12.81 -13.05
N ILE A 402 -30.84 -11.97 -12.01
CA ILE A 402 -29.76 -11.95 -11.01
C ILE A 402 -29.67 -13.30 -10.31
N ALA A 403 -30.78 -13.82 -9.79
CA ALA A 403 -30.83 -15.10 -9.11
C ALA A 403 -30.29 -16.24 -9.99
N GLU A 404 -30.67 -16.28 -11.26
CA GLU A 404 -30.17 -17.28 -12.21
C GLU A 404 -28.65 -17.15 -12.45
N HIS A 405 -28.17 -15.92 -12.65
CA HIS A 405 -26.75 -15.67 -12.88
C HIS A 405 -25.89 -16.04 -11.66
N LEU A 406 -26.39 -15.75 -10.45
CA LEU A 406 -25.71 -16.12 -9.20
C LEU A 406 -25.65 -17.63 -9.01
N ARG A 407 -26.74 -18.37 -9.31
CA ARG A 407 -26.74 -19.84 -9.28
C ARG A 407 -25.69 -20.40 -10.23
N ARG A 408 -25.68 -19.94 -11.49
CA ARG A 408 -24.68 -20.35 -12.49
C ARG A 408 -23.25 -20.05 -12.05
N ALA A 409 -23.00 -18.92 -11.38
CA ALA A 409 -21.68 -18.57 -10.88
C ALA A 409 -21.21 -19.51 -9.77
N VAL A 410 -22.07 -19.74 -8.77
CA VAL A 410 -21.77 -20.64 -7.64
C VAL A 410 -21.57 -22.07 -8.13
N ASP A 411 -22.46 -22.58 -8.99
CA ASP A 411 -22.34 -23.92 -9.57
C ASP A 411 -21.04 -24.09 -10.35
N SER A 412 -20.69 -23.10 -11.18
CA SER A 412 -19.44 -23.13 -11.96
C SER A 412 -18.21 -23.25 -11.05
N LEU A 413 -18.15 -22.45 -9.98
CA LEU A 413 -17.06 -22.52 -9.00
C LEU A 413 -17.02 -23.89 -8.31
N HIS A 414 -18.16 -24.34 -7.79
CA HIS A 414 -18.24 -25.56 -6.97
C HIS A 414 -17.92 -26.82 -7.76
N MET A 415 -18.36 -26.89 -9.03
CA MET A 415 -18.02 -27.97 -9.97
C MET A 415 -16.52 -28.06 -10.24
N ASN A 416 -15.81 -26.92 -10.17
CA ASN A 416 -14.35 -26.84 -10.36
C ASN A 416 -13.57 -26.84 -9.03
N ASN A 417 -14.23 -27.24 -7.95
CA ASN A 417 -13.68 -27.31 -6.59
C ASN A 417 -13.18 -25.97 -6.03
N TYR A 418 -13.82 -24.87 -6.40
CA TYR A 418 -13.60 -23.55 -5.83
C TYR A 418 -14.77 -23.11 -4.96
N VAL A 419 -14.48 -22.28 -3.97
CA VAL A 419 -15.44 -21.55 -3.14
C VAL A 419 -15.18 -20.04 -3.31
N PHE A 420 -16.24 -19.23 -3.22
CA PHE A 420 -16.11 -17.77 -3.34
C PHE A 420 -15.88 -17.12 -1.97
N GLY A 421 -16.68 -17.50 -0.97
CA GLY A 421 -16.54 -17.13 0.43
C GLY A 421 -17.05 -15.74 0.82
N ASP A 422 -17.14 -14.82 -0.14
CA ASP A 422 -17.53 -13.43 0.09
C ASP A 422 -18.69 -12.95 -0.80
N LEU A 423 -19.71 -13.80 -0.99
CA LEU A 423 -20.85 -13.54 -1.87
C LEU A 423 -21.82 -12.52 -1.23
N ARG A 424 -21.36 -11.28 -1.02
CA ARG A 424 -22.15 -10.18 -0.46
C ARG A 424 -22.64 -9.24 -1.56
N PRO A 425 -23.71 -8.44 -1.33
CA PRO A 425 -24.28 -7.56 -2.36
C PRO A 425 -23.30 -6.53 -2.91
N THR A 426 -22.32 -6.10 -2.09
CA THR A 426 -21.25 -5.18 -2.48
C THR A 426 -20.20 -5.79 -3.41
N ASN A 427 -20.20 -7.11 -3.58
CA ASN A 427 -19.30 -7.86 -4.48
C ASN A 427 -20.05 -8.43 -5.70
N ILE A 428 -21.30 -8.03 -5.91
CA ILE A 428 -22.14 -8.41 -7.05
C ILE A 428 -22.42 -7.13 -7.84
N MET A 429 -21.84 -7.03 -9.04
CA MET A 429 -22.06 -5.92 -9.96
C MET A 429 -23.19 -6.25 -10.93
N VAL A 430 -24.10 -5.30 -11.14
CA VAL A 430 -25.23 -5.41 -12.07
C VAL A 430 -25.16 -4.24 -13.06
N GLN A 431 -25.11 -4.56 -14.34
CA GLN A 431 -25.12 -3.60 -15.44
C GLN A 431 -26.36 -3.84 -16.30
N ILE A 432 -27.18 -2.83 -16.48
CA ILE A 432 -28.31 -2.86 -17.41
C ILE A 432 -27.76 -2.64 -18.82
N LEU A 433 -28.03 -3.57 -19.73
CA LEU A 433 -27.61 -3.48 -21.12
C LEU A 433 -28.70 -2.78 -21.93
N GLU A 434 -28.31 -1.72 -22.66
CA GLU A 434 -29.19 -1.10 -23.64
C GLU A 434 -29.38 -2.05 -24.82
N GLY A 435 -30.59 -2.60 -24.97
CA GLY A 435 -30.88 -3.58 -26.02
C GLY A 435 -30.65 -3.03 -27.43
N LYS A 436 -29.93 -3.78 -28.27
CA LYS A 436 -29.84 -3.51 -29.72
C LYS A 436 -31.20 -3.77 -30.36
N ALA A 437 -31.88 -2.68 -30.78
CA ALA A 437 -32.71 -2.52 -31.99
C ALA A 437 -33.48 -3.72 -32.62
N HIS A 438 -33.87 -4.74 -31.86
CA HIS A 438 -34.81 -5.79 -32.27
C HIS A 438 -35.84 -6.02 -31.18
N ARG A 439 -36.44 -4.92 -30.68
CA ARG A 439 -37.70 -5.03 -29.94
C ARG A 439 -38.74 -5.55 -30.93
N HIS A 440 -39.15 -6.81 -30.79
CA HIS A 440 -40.36 -7.25 -31.45
C HIS A 440 -41.52 -6.44 -30.88
N LYS A 441 -42.40 -5.97 -31.78
CA LYS A 441 -43.57 -5.15 -31.42
C LYS A 441 -44.51 -5.99 -30.55
N GLY A 442 -44.34 -5.94 -29.22
CA GLY A 442 -45.05 -6.77 -28.25
C GLY A 442 -44.31 -7.02 -26.92
N GLU A 443 -42.99 -6.78 -26.85
CA GLU A 443 -42.23 -6.87 -25.58
C GLU A 443 -42.53 -5.64 -24.71
N SER A 444 -42.97 -5.87 -23.47
CA SER A 444 -43.15 -4.83 -22.46
C SER A 444 -41.80 -4.18 -22.10
N GLU A 445 -41.81 -2.93 -21.65
CA GLU A 445 -40.62 -2.19 -21.16
C GLU A 445 -39.90 -2.88 -19.97
N GLU A 446 -40.39 -4.04 -19.51
CA GLU A 446 -39.98 -4.74 -18.29
C GLU A 446 -38.88 -5.80 -18.48
N GLU A 447 -38.54 -6.22 -19.70
CA GLU A 447 -37.50 -7.25 -19.95
C GLU A 447 -36.24 -6.62 -20.54
N ARG A 448 -35.55 -5.83 -19.73
CA ARG A 448 -34.19 -5.37 -20.06
C ARG A 448 -33.17 -6.47 -19.76
N GLU A 449 -32.19 -6.60 -20.63
CA GLU A 449 -31.08 -7.54 -20.44
C GLU A 449 -30.11 -6.97 -19.40
N ILE A 450 -29.64 -7.82 -18.49
CA ILE A 450 -28.64 -7.43 -17.49
C ILE A 450 -27.39 -8.30 -17.58
N ARG A 451 -26.23 -7.67 -17.35
CA ARG A 451 -24.98 -8.36 -17.06
C ARG A 451 -24.76 -8.37 -15.56
N VAL A 452 -24.52 -9.57 -15.02
CA VAL A 452 -24.15 -9.78 -13.62
C VAL A 452 -22.70 -10.25 -13.57
N ALA A 453 -21.89 -9.62 -12.72
CA ALA A 453 -20.49 -9.98 -12.56
C ALA A 453 -20.13 -10.05 -11.07
N LEU A 454 -19.54 -11.17 -10.65
CA LEU A 454 -18.89 -11.26 -9.34
C LEU A 454 -17.54 -10.58 -9.38
N VAL A 455 -17.23 -9.82 -8.32
CA VAL A 455 -15.97 -9.10 -8.14
C VAL A 455 -15.37 -9.44 -6.76
N ASP A 456 -14.12 -9.04 -6.50
CA ASP A 456 -13.47 -9.23 -5.19
C ASP A 456 -13.14 -10.70 -4.82
N PHE A 457 -12.28 -11.34 -5.61
CA PHE A 457 -11.84 -12.73 -5.44
C PHE A 457 -10.73 -12.93 -4.39
N ASP A 458 -10.62 -12.05 -3.39
CA ASP A 458 -9.53 -12.09 -2.41
C ASP A 458 -9.65 -13.27 -1.44
N TRP A 459 -10.88 -13.72 -1.19
CA TRP A 459 -11.18 -14.83 -0.28
C TRP A 459 -11.45 -16.14 -1.01
N ALA A 460 -11.71 -16.07 -2.32
CA ALA A 460 -11.94 -17.23 -3.13
C ALA A 460 -10.72 -18.17 -3.13
N GLY A 461 -10.96 -19.46 -3.35
CA GLY A 461 -9.89 -20.46 -3.38
C GLY A 461 -10.44 -21.86 -3.49
N LYS A 462 -9.55 -22.87 -3.42
CA LYS A 462 -9.96 -24.27 -3.45
C LYS A 462 -10.73 -24.64 -2.19
N ASP A 463 -11.82 -25.39 -2.36
CA ASP A 463 -12.56 -25.96 -1.24
C ASP A 463 -11.62 -26.83 -0.37
N GLY A 464 -11.82 -26.79 0.95
CA GLY A 464 -10.95 -27.42 1.94
C GLY A 464 -9.58 -26.75 2.15
N LYS A 465 -9.19 -25.75 1.34
CA LYS A 465 -7.94 -24.98 1.48
C LYS A 465 -8.16 -23.50 1.77
N ALA A 466 -9.16 -22.88 1.13
CA ALA A 466 -9.49 -21.47 1.28
C ALA A 466 -9.88 -21.14 2.74
N ARG A 467 -9.44 -19.97 3.24
CA ARG A 467 -9.65 -19.57 4.64
C ARG A 467 -10.03 -18.12 4.76
N TYR A 468 -10.94 -17.83 5.70
CA TYR A 468 -11.27 -16.46 6.09
C TYR A 468 -10.07 -15.75 6.72
N PRO A 469 -9.95 -14.42 6.55
CA PRO A 469 -8.90 -13.64 7.19
C PRO A 469 -8.99 -13.71 8.71
N SER A 470 -7.85 -13.53 9.39
CA SER A 470 -7.82 -13.50 10.86
C SER A 470 -8.55 -12.30 11.46
N GLY A 471 -8.62 -11.18 10.72
CA GLY A 471 -9.32 -9.95 11.10
C GLY A 471 -10.74 -9.86 10.56
N ILE A 472 -11.39 -10.99 10.23
CA ILE A 472 -12.79 -10.97 9.80
C ILE A 472 -13.68 -10.34 10.89
N SER A 473 -14.52 -9.37 10.50
CA SER A 473 -15.41 -8.67 11.43
C SER A 473 -16.73 -9.44 11.57
N PHE A 474 -17.04 -9.86 12.80
CA PHE A 474 -18.37 -10.36 13.18
C PHE A 474 -19.28 -9.25 13.73
N GLY A 475 -18.78 -8.02 13.84
CA GLY A 475 -19.57 -6.88 14.30
C GLY A 475 -20.45 -6.30 13.18
N GLY A 476 -21.59 -5.71 13.57
CA GLY A 476 -22.48 -4.97 12.67
C GLY A 476 -23.71 -5.76 12.23
N THR A 477 -24.22 -5.46 11.03
CA THR A 477 -25.46 -6.00 10.46
C THR A 477 -25.25 -7.21 9.54
N ILE A 478 -24.02 -7.73 9.43
CA ILE A 478 -23.70 -8.87 8.56
C ILE A 478 -24.09 -10.17 9.26
N ALA A 479 -25.11 -10.84 8.75
CA ALA A 479 -25.49 -12.19 9.17
C ALA A 479 -24.60 -13.22 8.47
N TRP A 480 -23.45 -13.54 9.07
CA TRP A 480 -22.54 -14.55 8.53
C TRP A 480 -23.17 -15.96 8.57
N PRO A 481 -22.88 -16.84 7.59
CA PRO A 481 -23.22 -18.24 7.66
C PRO A 481 -22.70 -18.93 8.93
N ASP A 482 -23.41 -19.97 9.38
CA ASP A 482 -22.96 -20.80 10.50
C ASP A 482 -21.60 -21.44 10.21
N GLY A 483 -20.69 -21.41 11.21
CA GLY A 483 -19.36 -22.00 11.11
C GLY A 483 -18.25 -21.06 10.63
N VAL A 484 -18.58 -19.85 10.16
CA VAL A 484 -17.61 -18.81 9.83
C VAL A 484 -16.83 -18.40 11.09
N LYS A 485 -15.50 -18.46 11.02
CA LYS A 485 -14.58 -18.08 12.12
C LYS A 485 -13.24 -17.58 11.58
N PRO A 486 -12.48 -16.79 12.35
CA PRO A 486 -11.14 -16.33 11.95
C PRO A 486 -10.23 -17.51 11.57
N ARG A 487 -9.58 -17.43 10.40
CA ARG A 487 -8.76 -18.51 9.82
C ARG A 487 -9.50 -19.84 9.58
N GLY A 488 -10.81 -19.87 9.77
CA GLY A 488 -11.68 -21.00 9.45
C GLY A 488 -11.71 -21.26 7.95
N LEU A 489 -12.01 -22.50 7.56
CA LEU A 489 -12.17 -22.87 6.16
C LEU A 489 -13.40 -22.16 5.58
N ILE A 490 -13.29 -21.76 4.32
CA ILE A 490 -14.42 -21.34 3.50
C ILE A 490 -14.96 -22.61 2.84
N THR A 491 -16.25 -22.88 2.99
CA THR A 491 -16.89 -24.09 2.45
C THR A 491 -17.95 -23.73 1.42
N LYS A 492 -18.36 -24.71 0.62
CA LYS A 492 -19.44 -24.57 -0.36
C LYS A 492 -20.76 -24.20 0.31
N GLU A 493 -21.03 -24.70 1.51
CA GLU A 493 -22.23 -24.39 2.28
C GLU A 493 -22.33 -22.90 2.63
N HIS A 494 -21.20 -22.22 2.85
CA HIS A 494 -21.19 -20.77 3.06
C HIS A 494 -21.66 -20.02 1.81
N ASP A 495 -21.21 -20.41 0.62
CA ASP A 495 -21.67 -19.82 -0.65
C ASP A 495 -23.15 -20.10 -0.87
N LEU A 496 -23.61 -21.33 -0.59
CA LEU A 496 -25.02 -21.71 -0.72
C LEU A 496 -25.93 -20.98 0.27
N TYR A 497 -25.44 -20.68 1.48
CA TYR A 497 -26.16 -19.83 2.43
C TYR A 497 -26.41 -18.45 1.83
N TRP A 498 -25.36 -17.78 1.35
CA TRP A 498 -25.49 -16.47 0.73
C TRP A 498 -26.39 -16.50 -0.49
N LEU A 499 -26.23 -17.51 -1.35
CA LEU A 499 -27.06 -17.69 -2.52
C LEU A 499 -28.54 -17.76 -2.15
N ARG A 500 -28.92 -18.56 -1.14
CA ARG A 500 -30.30 -18.63 -0.63
C ARG A 500 -30.77 -17.28 -0.11
N THR A 501 -29.97 -16.62 0.72
CA THR A 501 -30.31 -15.29 1.27
C THR A 501 -30.66 -14.30 0.17
N TRP A 502 -29.87 -14.25 -0.91
CA TRP A 502 -30.15 -13.31 -2.00
C TRP A 502 -31.29 -13.76 -2.89
N THR A 503 -31.42 -15.06 -3.18
CA THR A 503 -32.56 -15.53 -3.98
C THR A 503 -33.88 -15.33 -3.27
N ASP A 504 -33.92 -15.46 -1.94
CA ASP A 504 -35.13 -15.28 -1.14
C ASP A 504 -35.50 -13.80 -0.99
N LEU A 505 -34.49 -12.90 -0.94
CA LEU A 505 -34.72 -11.45 -0.92
C LEU A 505 -35.13 -10.89 -2.29
N LEU A 506 -34.78 -11.60 -3.37
CA LEU A 506 -35.09 -11.22 -4.76
C LEU A 506 -36.39 -11.84 -5.28
N ALA A 507 -36.95 -12.84 -4.59
CA ALA A 507 -38.23 -13.47 -4.90
C ALA A 507 -39.39 -12.66 -4.31
#